data_AF-A0A5Q2FBN5-F1
#
_entry.id   AF-A0A5Q2FBN5-F1
#
_cell.length_a   1.000
_cell.length_b   1.000
_cell.length_c   1.000
_cell.angle_alpha   90.00
_cell.angle_beta   90.00
_cell.angle_gamma   90.00
#
_symmetry.space_group_name_H-M   'P 1'
#
loop_
_entity.id
_entity.type
_entity.pdbx_description
1 polymer ?
#
loop_
_entity_poly.entity_id
_entity_poly.type
_entity_poly.pdbx_seq_one_letter_code
_entity_poly.pdbx_strand_id
1 'polypeptide(L)'
;MSAADQRFETGPEFDRRRQAAPPRPASLPPTSVCQGVRSMRRQAQRRRIARSITAALLLPLLVAVVLFGPIPALAAPEQSSLQDVLTALSVKQEPADYVVIVDTSASMTDQGRYQRVRSGLSDMVKALGPDDRVALITFDSTPQVRRSLTALGSDRQGSISSLPAAPTGQATDIGAALATALDVMERGEIKKRGAVLLFTDGQIDTNPSSPYATVNSSGWGPLKQRAVKLQDSHDIAPWRSR
;
A
#
# COMPACT_ATOMS: atom_id res chain seq x y z
N MET A 1 40.81 -13.54 55.46
CA MET A 1 40.68 -12.43 56.42
C MET A 1 40.66 -11.15 55.61
N SER A 2 39.76 -10.18 55.70
CA SER A 2 38.54 -9.91 56.48
C SER A 2 37.95 -8.68 55.75
N ALA A 3 36.79 -8.78 55.11
CA ALA A 3 35.49 -8.29 55.63
C ALA A 3 35.53 -6.85 56.20
N ALA A 4 34.80 -5.94 55.55
CA ALA A 4 33.86 -4.95 56.12
C ALA A 4 33.52 -3.91 55.02
N ASP A 5 32.29 -3.81 54.52
CA ASP A 5 31.07 -3.32 55.19
C ASP A 5 30.99 -1.78 55.20
N GLN A 6 29.94 -1.25 54.54
CA GLN A 6 29.18 -0.02 54.86
C GLN A 6 28.10 0.18 53.77
N ARG A 7 26.83 -0.18 54.03
CA ARG A 7 25.71 0.65 54.57
C ARG A 7 25.32 1.80 53.60
N PHE A 8 24.17 1.78 52.91
CA PHE A 8 22.75 1.86 53.33
C PHE A 8 22.38 3.11 54.14
N GLU A 9 21.92 4.16 53.44
CA GLU A 9 21.05 5.27 53.90
C GLU A 9 20.17 5.67 52.68
N THR A 10 18.87 5.37 52.59
CA THR A 10 17.66 6.02 53.17
C THR A 10 17.35 7.45 52.69
N GLY A 11 16.40 7.55 51.72
CA GLY A 11 15.29 8.53 51.59
C GLY A 11 15.59 10.04 51.46
N PRO A 12 14.75 10.83 50.74
CA PRO A 12 13.30 10.90 51.02
C PRO A 12 12.35 10.97 49.80
N GLU A 13 11.21 10.30 49.96
CA GLU A 13 9.85 10.86 49.88
C GLU A 13 9.49 11.81 48.71
N PHE A 14 9.00 11.23 47.60
CA PHE A 14 8.26 11.96 46.56
C PHE A 14 6.74 11.80 46.78
N ASP A 15 6.18 12.75 47.51
CA ASP A 15 4.74 12.97 47.71
C ASP A 15 4.09 13.43 46.39
N ARG A 16 3.53 12.49 45.63
CA ARG A 16 2.82 12.77 44.37
C ARG A 16 1.38 13.17 44.68
N ARG A 17 1.18 14.47 44.90
CA ARG A 17 -0.15 15.10 44.97
C ARG A 17 -0.99 14.83 43.72
N ARG A 18 -2.27 14.63 44.00
CA ARG A 18 -3.42 14.57 43.09
C ARG A 18 -3.48 15.78 42.14
N GLN A 19 -3.72 15.52 40.85
CA GLN A 19 -4.35 16.42 39.86
C GLN A 19 -5.03 15.49 38.83
N ALA A 20 -6.31 15.14 38.99
CA ALA A 20 -7.50 15.89 38.57
C ALA A 20 -7.60 16.02 37.03
N ALA A 21 -8.46 15.18 36.44
CA ALA A 21 -8.86 15.21 35.04
C ALA A 21 -9.76 16.43 34.73
N PRO A 22 -9.62 17.10 33.58
CA PRO A 22 -10.59 18.08 33.11
C PRO A 22 -11.80 17.43 32.38
N PRO A 23 -12.97 18.11 32.37
CA PRO A 23 -14.29 17.50 32.15
C PRO A 23 -14.70 17.35 30.67
N ARG A 24 -15.62 16.40 30.43
CA ARG A 24 -16.40 16.25 29.19
C ARG A 24 -17.33 17.46 28.99
N PRO A 25 -17.41 18.06 27.79
CA PRO A 25 -18.53 18.93 27.44
C PRO A 25 -19.78 18.11 27.09
N ALA A 26 -20.91 18.65 27.54
CA ALA A 26 -22.22 18.03 27.62
C ALA A 26 -22.95 17.93 26.27
N SER A 27 -23.76 16.86 26.19
CA SER A 27 -24.91 16.62 25.32
C SER A 27 -25.95 17.72 25.33
N LEU A 28 -26.60 17.99 24.19
CA LEU A 28 -27.96 18.55 24.06
C LEU A 28 -28.49 18.34 22.59
N PRO A 29 -29.82 18.42 22.31
CA PRO A 29 -30.63 17.25 21.93
C PRO A 29 -31.36 17.45 20.55
N PRO A 30 -32.37 16.61 20.16
CA PRO A 30 -32.71 16.31 18.78
C PRO A 30 -33.83 17.18 18.16
N THR A 31 -33.89 17.20 16.83
CA THR A 31 -35.08 17.59 16.06
C THR A 31 -35.52 16.49 15.10
N SER A 32 -36.57 15.79 15.52
CA SER A 32 -37.82 15.47 14.80
C SER A 32 -37.78 15.46 13.26
N VAL A 33 -37.99 14.30 12.62
CA VAL A 33 -39.29 13.78 12.11
C VAL A 33 -39.77 14.49 10.84
N CYS A 34 -39.90 13.73 9.75
CA CYS A 34 -41.17 13.62 9.01
C CYS A 34 -41.16 12.40 8.09
N GLN A 35 -41.94 11.39 8.50
CA GLN A 35 -42.42 10.29 7.68
C GLN A 35 -43.45 10.83 6.67
N GLY A 36 -43.44 10.29 5.46
CA GLY A 36 -44.48 10.50 4.45
C GLY A 36 -44.81 9.19 3.74
N VAL A 37 -45.59 8.34 4.41
CA VAL A 37 -46.27 7.17 3.83
C VAL A 37 -47.69 7.59 3.44
N ARG A 38 -48.23 6.97 2.37
CA ARG A 38 -49.65 6.87 1.92
C ARG A 38 -49.86 7.57 0.57
N SER A 39 -50.60 7.01 -0.39
CA SER A 39 -51.44 5.82 -0.41
C SER A 39 -51.86 5.52 -1.85
N MET A 40 -51.97 4.22 -2.15
CA MET A 40 -52.85 3.67 -3.18
C MET A 40 -54.25 4.31 -3.12
N ARG A 41 -54.90 4.52 -4.28
CA ARG A 41 -56.14 3.82 -4.66
C ARG A 41 -56.77 4.43 -5.93
N ARG A 42 -56.95 3.54 -6.90
CA ARG A 42 -58.19 3.26 -7.64
C ARG A 42 -58.93 4.46 -8.25
N GLN A 43 -59.01 4.48 -9.57
CA GLN A 43 -60.32 4.41 -10.24
C GLN A 43 -60.20 3.86 -11.65
N ALA A 44 -60.56 2.59 -11.75
CA ALA A 44 -60.99 1.97 -12.99
C ALA A 44 -62.40 2.45 -13.36
N GLN A 45 -62.79 2.14 -14.61
CA GLN A 45 -64.15 1.92 -15.10
C GLN A 45 -65.00 3.13 -15.51
N ARG A 46 -65.19 3.30 -16.83
CA ARG A 46 -66.41 2.93 -17.61
C ARG A 46 -66.32 3.52 -19.03
N ARG A 47 -66.10 2.71 -20.08
CA ARG A 47 -67.10 2.01 -20.92
C ARG A 47 -68.08 2.93 -21.68
N ARG A 48 -67.97 2.95 -23.02
CA ARG A 48 -69.00 2.67 -24.06
C ARG A 48 -68.47 3.17 -25.43
N ILE A 49 -67.98 2.28 -26.29
CA ILE A 49 -68.65 1.76 -27.51
C ILE A 49 -69.22 2.87 -28.41
N ALA A 50 -68.59 3.08 -29.57
CA ALA A 50 -69.29 3.33 -30.83
C ALA A 50 -68.46 2.71 -31.96
N ARG A 51 -69.11 1.83 -32.72
CA ARG A 51 -68.53 1.04 -33.80
C ARG A 51 -68.45 1.89 -35.08
N SER A 52 -67.31 1.75 -35.76
CA SER A 52 -67.12 1.69 -37.22
C SER A 52 -67.62 2.85 -38.11
N ILE A 53 -66.68 3.68 -38.59
CA ILE A 53 -66.68 4.22 -39.96
C ILE A 53 -65.21 4.24 -40.47
N THR A 54 -64.92 3.33 -41.41
CA THR A 54 -63.94 3.41 -42.52
C THR A 54 -62.53 3.95 -42.24
N ALA A 55 -61.48 3.11 -42.26
CA ALA A 55 -60.83 2.63 -43.49
C ALA A 55 -60.32 3.75 -44.43
N ALA A 56 -59.41 4.62 -43.97
CA ALA A 56 -58.67 5.51 -44.88
C ALA A 56 -57.34 6.10 -44.34
N LEU A 57 -56.76 5.59 -43.25
CA LEU A 57 -55.53 6.17 -42.67
C LEU A 57 -54.51 5.15 -42.16
N LEU A 58 -54.52 3.92 -42.68
CA LEU A 58 -53.49 2.91 -42.36
C LEU A 58 -52.51 2.62 -43.49
N LEU A 59 -52.62 3.32 -44.63
CA LEU A 59 -51.66 3.21 -45.74
C LEU A 59 -50.48 4.21 -45.71
N PRO A 60 -50.56 5.44 -45.16
CA PRO A 60 -49.36 6.29 -45.15
C PRO A 60 -48.41 5.95 -43.98
N LEU A 61 -48.88 5.34 -42.90
CA LEU A 61 -48.02 5.01 -41.75
C LEU A 61 -47.15 3.77 -42.00
N LEU A 62 -47.63 2.81 -42.81
CA LEU A 62 -46.88 1.59 -43.10
C LEU A 62 -45.82 1.79 -44.20
N VAL A 63 -46.03 2.76 -45.11
CA VAL A 63 -45.03 3.16 -46.11
C VAL A 63 -43.89 3.98 -45.48
N ALA A 64 -44.16 4.77 -44.45
CA ALA A 64 -43.11 5.51 -43.73
C ALA A 64 -42.14 4.60 -42.97
N VAL A 65 -42.57 3.42 -42.50
CA VAL A 65 -41.70 2.46 -41.80
C VAL A 65 -40.84 1.61 -42.75
N VAL A 66 -41.25 1.46 -44.03
CA VAL A 66 -40.51 0.66 -45.01
C VAL A 66 -39.49 1.49 -45.80
N LEU A 67 -39.75 2.79 -46.03
CA LEU A 67 -38.78 3.69 -46.68
C LEU A 67 -37.73 4.29 -45.74
N PHE A 68 -38.02 4.33 -44.43
CA PHE A 68 -37.03 4.62 -43.40
C PHE A 68 -36.69 3.30 -42.72
N GLY A 69 -35.74 2.56 -43.31
CA GLY A 69 -35.16 1.37 -42.68
C GLY A 69 -34.72 1.64 -41.23
N PRO A 70 -34.44 0.59 -40.42
CA PRO A 70 -34.06 0.78 -39.03
C PRO A 70 -32.98 1.84 -38.98
N ILE A 71 -33.26 2.96 -38.30
CA ILE A 71 -32.25 3.98 -38.04
C ILE A 71 -31.09 3.17 -37.44
N PRO A 72 -29.92 3.09 -38.10
CA PRO A 72 -28.80 2.39 -37.50
C PRO A 72 -28.66 3.04 -36.14
N ALA A 73 -28.81 2.26 -35.07
CA ALA A 73 -28.61 2.76 -33.73
C ALA A 73 -27.23 3.40 -33.77
N LEU A 74 -27.18 4.74 -33.79
CA LEU A 74 -25.93 5.46 -33.67
C LEU A 74 -25.42 4.96 -32.34
N ALA A 75 -24.42 4.08 -32.39
CA ALA A 75 -23.77 3.58 -31.20
C ALA A 75 -23.49 4.82 -30.35
N ALA A 76 -24.00 4.84 -29.12
CA ALA A 76 -23.70 5.91 -28.19
C ALA A 76 -22.17 6.12 -28.25
N PRO A 77 -21.68 7.38 -28.27
CA PRO A 77 -20.25 7.63 -28.37
C PRO A 77 -19.57 6.77 -27.31
N GLU A 78 -18.66 5.90 -27.75
CA GLU A 78 -17.97 4.99 -26.85
C GLU A 78 -17.34 5.86 -25.75
N GLN A 79 -17.81 5.69 -24.52
CA GLN A 79 -17.29 6.45 -23.40
C GLN A 79 -15.82 6.07 -23.27
N SER A 80 -14.93 7.02 -23.59
CA SER A 80 -13.50 6.82 -23.50
C SER A 80 -13.16 6.33 -22.09
N SER A 81 -12.40 5.24 -22.01
CA SER A 81 -12.05 4.67 -20.72
C SER A 81 -11.15 5.64 -19.95
N LEU A 82 -11.11 5.52 -18.62
CA LEU A 82 -10.16 6.27 -17.81
C LEU A 82 -8.72 6.09 -18.33
N GLN A 83 -8.39 4.91 -18.85
CA GLN A 83 -7.08 4.61 -19.41
C GLN A 83 -6.81 5.39 -20.71
N ASP A 84 -7.83 5.58 -21.56
CA ASP A 84 -7.70 6.39 -22.79
C ASP A 84 -7.52 7.86 -22.46
N VAL A 85 -8.25 8.36 -21.45
CA VAL A 85 -8.10 9.73 -20.97
C VAL A 85 -6.73 9.94 -20.34
N LEU A 86 -6.25 9.03 -19.49
CA LEU A 86 -4.91 9.11 -18.89
C LEU A 86 -3.80 9.02 -19.94
N THR A 87 -3.99 8.20 -20.98
CA THR A 87 -3.08 8.08 -22.12
C THR A 87 -3.07 9.35 -22.96
N ALA A 88 -4.24 9.91 -23.26
CA ALA A 88 -4.38 11.18 -23.99
C ALA A 88 -3.78 12.35 -23.22
N LEU A 89 -3.89 12.34 -21.89
CA LEU A 89 -3.23 13.28 -20.99
C LEU A 89 -1.73 13.01 -20.81
N SER A 90 -1.17 11.99 -21.46
CA SER A 90 0.23 11.57 -21.32
C SER A 90 0.66 11.40 -19.87
N VAL A 91 -0.24 10.91 -19.00
CA VAL A 91 0.12 10.46 -17.66
C VAL A 91 0.87 9.15 -17.81
N LYS A 92 2.11 9.21 -18.30
CA LYS A 92 3.02 8.08 -18.31
C LYS A 92 3.37 7.77 -16.87
N GLN A 93 3.07 6.54 -16.47
CA GLN A 93 3.56 6.00 -15.22
C GLN A 93 5.06 5.79 -15.37
N GLU A 94 5.84 6.72 -14.81
CA GLU A 94 7.30 6.64 -14.83
C GLU A 94 7.76 5.39 -14.06
N PRO A 95 8.58 4.51 -14.66
CA PRO A 95 9.10 3.33 -13.98
C PRO A 95 9.89 3.69 -12.73
N ALA A 96 9.75 2.89 -11.68
CA ALA A 96 10.41 3.10 -10.40
C ALA A 96 11.31 1.92 -9.99
N ASP A 97 12.27 2.21 -9.13
CA ASP A 97 13.16 1.23 -8.52
C ASP A 97 12.74 0.89 -7.09
N TYR A 98 12.47 -0.39 -6.84
CA TYR A 98 12.09 -0.89 -5.52
C TYR A 98 13.20 -1.80 -4.98
N VAL A 99 13.79 -1.42 -3.86
CA VAL A 99 14.71 -2.29 -3.11
C VAL A 99 13.98 -2.87 -1.92
N VAL A 100 13.62 -4.14 -2.03
CA VAL A 100 12.86 -4.89 -1.03
C VAL A 100 13.84 -5.60 -0.11
N ILE A 101 13.76 -5.32 1.18
CA ILE A 101 14.56 -5.95 2.23
C ILE A 101 13.62 -6.77 3.13
N VAL A 102 13.85 -8.07 3.23
CA VAL A 102 13.03 -9.00 4.00
C VAL A 102 13.84 -9.61 5.12
N ASP A 103 13.38 -9.40 6.34
CA ASP A 103 13.89 -10.06 7.53
C ASP A 103 13.57 -11.56 7.48
N THR A 104 14.60 -12.37 7.68
CA THR A 104 14.54 -13.83 7.70
C THR A 104 14.97 -14.42 9.05
N SER A 105 15.06 -13.60 10.09
CA SER A 105 15.30 -14.03 11.47
C SER A 105 14.18 -14.94 12.00
N ALA A 106 14.51 -15.78 12.97
CA ALA A 106 13.60 -16.77 13.53
C ALA A 106 12.29 -16.17 14.07
N SER A 107 12.32 -14.95 14.64
CA SER A 107 11.13 -14.24 15.15
C SER A 107 10.09 -13.92 14.07
N MET A 108 10.48 -13.94 12.79
CA MET A 108 9.55 -13.80 11.67
C MET A 108 8.67 -15.03 11.46
N THR A 109 8.94 -16.15 12.14
CA THR A 109 8.04 -17.31 12.22
C THR A 109 6.80 -16.98 13.06
N ASP A 110 6.93 -16.08 14.03
CA ASP A 110 5.86 -15.78 14.98
C ASP A 110 4.62 -15.26 14.27
N GLN A 111 3.46 -15.84 14.59
CA GLN A 111 2.16 -15.41 14.07
C GLN A 111 2.12 -15.30 12.53
N GLY A 112 2.91 -16.11 11.83
CA GLY A 112 2.99 -16.14 10.37
C GLY A 112 3.41 -14.80 9.74
N ARG A 113 4.21 -13.98 10.44
CA ARG A 113 4.69 -12.67 9.93
C ARG A 113 5.35 -12.83 8.56
N TYR A 114 6.25 -13.79 8.41
CA TYR A 114 6.96 -14.04 7.17
C TYR A 114 6.02 -14.44 6.01
N GLN A 115 5.04 -15.29 6.26
CA GLN A 115 4.05 -15.68 5.24
C GLN A 115 3.20 -14.49 4.82
N ARG A 116 2.83 -13.60 5.74
CA ARG A 116 2.14 -12.34 5.41
C ARG A 116 3.01 -11.42 4.55
N VAL A 117 4.30 -11.31 4.85
CA VAL A 117 5.25 -10.55 4.01
C VAL A 117 5.33 -11.16 2.61
N ARG A 118 5.48 -12.49 2.47
CA ARG A 118 5.49 -13.16 1.17
C ARG A 118 4.21 -12.91 0.37
N SER A 119 3.04 -12.98 1.02
CA SER A 119 1.76 -12.71 0.38
C SER A 119 1.66 -11.25 -0.09
N GLY A 120 2.00 -10.30 0.79
CA GLY A 120 1.97 -8.87 0.46
C GLY A 120 2.95 -8.52 -0.67
N LEU A 121 4.13 -9.13 -0.69
CA LEU A 121 5.10 -8.97 -1.79
C LEU A 121 4.57 -9.56 -3.10
N SER A 122 3.91 -10.72 -3.06
CA SER A 122 3.22 -11.29 -4.22
C SER A 122 2.20 -10.32 -4.81
N ASP A 123 1.43 -9.65 -3.97
CA ASP A 123 0.39 -8.73 -4.41
C ASP A 123 0.98 -7.39 -4.89
N MET A 124 2.04 -6.91 -4.22
CA MET A 124 2.82 -5.75 -4.66
C MET A 124 3.36 -5.97 -6.08
N VAL A 125 4.10 -7.07 -6.33
CA VAL A 125 4.70 -7.28 -7.66
C VAL A 125 3.66 -7.51 -8.75
N LYS A 126 2.44 -7.95 -8.42
CA LYS A 126 1.32 -7.99 -9.39
C LYS A 126 0.83 -6.60 -9.76
N ALA A 127 0.85 -5.65 -8.83
CA ALA A 127 0.39 -4.28 -9.06
C ALA A 127 1.42 -3.40 -9.81
N LEU A 128 2.70 -3.78 -9.78
CA LEU A 128 3.78 -3.06 -10.47
C LEU A 128 3.72 -3.23 -12.00
N GLY A 129 4.24 -2.23 -12.71
CA GLY A 129 4.41 -2.25 -14.16
C GLY A 129 5.56 -3.16 -14.61
N PRO A 130 5.59 -3.58 -15.88
CA PRO A 130 6.66 -4.46 -16.40
C PRO A 130 8.04 -3.78 -16.42
N ASP A 131 8.08 -2.45 -16.52
CA ASP A 131 9.32 -1.66 -16.56
C ASP A 131 9.84 -1.28 -15.15
N ASP A 132 9.04 -1.49 -14.10
CA ASP A 132 9.48 -1.30 -12.72
C ASP A 132 10.59 -2.31 -12.40
N ARG A 133 11.63 -1.86 -11.69
CA ARG A 133 12.74 -2.72 -11.29
C ARG A 133 12.63 -3.09 -9.82
N VAL A 134 12.90 -4.35 -9.52
CA VAL A 134 12.87 -4.86 -8.15
C VAL A 134 14.19 -5.55 -7.83
N ALA A 135 14.85 -5.07 -6.79
CA ALA A 135 15.90 -5.81 -6.09
C ALA A 135 15.30 -6.48 -4.86
N LEU A 136 15.76 -7.68 -4.56
CA LEU A 136 15.33 -8.43 -3.39
C LEU A 136 16.53 -8.78 -2.53
N ILE A 137 16.49 -8.36 -1.27
CA ILE A 137 17.49 -8.60 -0.26
C ILE A 137 16.80 -9.35 0.88
N THR A 138 17.41 -10.41 1.36
CA THR A 138 17.02 -11.03 2.64
C THR A 138 18.12 -10.80 3.65
N PHE A 139 17.79 -10.68 4.92
CA PHE A 139 18.82 -10.56 5.95
C PHE A 139 18.45 -11.30 7.22
N ASP A 140 19.49 -11.69 7.93
CA ASP A 140 19.49 -12.16 9.30
C ASP A 140 20.75 -11.58 9.97
N SER A 141 21.77 -12.41 10.21
CA SER A 141 23.12 -11.98 10.55
C SER A 141 23.81 -11.26 9.38
N THR A 142 23.62 -11.75 8.16
CA THR A 142 24.28 -11.21 6.97
C THR A 142 23.27 -10.99 5.85
N PRO A 143 23.22 -9.79 5.25
CA PRO A 143 22.35 -9.52 4.13
C PRO A 143 22.79 -10.29 2.88
N GLN A 144 21.81 -10.77 2.12
CA GLN A 144 22.00 -11.49 0.87
C GLN A 144 21.12 -10.87 -0.22
N VAL A 145 21.75 -10.42 -1.31
CA VAL A 145 21.03 -9.98 -2.51
C VAL A 145 20.53 -11.22 -3.26
N ARG A 146 19.25 -11.56 -3.06
CA ARG A 146 18.56 -12.69 -3.71
C ARG A 146 18.21 -12.41 -5.16
N ARG A 147 18.07 -11.13 -5.52
CA ARG A 147 17.81 -10.65 -6.87
C ARG A 147 18.42 -9.26 -7.02
N SER A 148 19.27 -9.08 -8.02
CA SER A 148 19.78 -7.77 -8.42
C SER A 148 18.66 -6.86 -8.93
N LEU A 149 18.85 -5.54 -8.87
CA LEU A 149 17.87 -4.57 -9.36
C LEU A 149 17.64 -4.73 -10.87
N THR A 150 16.55 -5.36 -11.25
CA THR A 150 16.20 -5.66 -12.66
C THR A 150 14.72 -5.50 -12.90
N ALA A 151 14.35 -5.18 -14.14
CA ALA A 151 12.96 -5.03 -14.56
C ALA A 151 12.15 -6.30 -14.25
N LEU A 152 10.91 -6.13 -13.81
CA LEU A 152 10.00 -7.24 -13.55
C LEU A 152 9.68 -8.02 -14.83
N GLY A 153 9.49 -7.32 -15.95
CA GLY A 153 9.08 -7.93 -17.21
C GLY A 153 7.74 -8.64 -17.08
N SER A 154 7.59 -9.76 -17.80
CA SER A 154 6.38 -10.58 -17.78
C SER A 154 6.33 -11.55 -16.60
N ASP A 155 7.47 -12.05 -16.12
CA ASP A 155 7.54 -12.98 -14.99
C ASP A 155 7.60 -12.26 -13.64
N ARG A 156 6.46 -11.67 -13.26
CA ARG A 156 6.34 -10.91 -12.01
C ARG A 156 6.48 -11.79 -10.78
N GLN A 157 5.95 -13.01 -10.80
CA GLN A 157 6.01 -13.90 -9.63
C GLN A 157 7.38 -14.54 -9.45
N GLY A 158 8.11 -14.81 -10.53
CA GLY A 158 9.50 -15.24 -10.47
C GLY A 158 10.40 -14.25 -9.73
N SER A 159 10.03 -12.97 -9.68
CA SER A 159 10.81 -11.93 -8.98
C SER A 159 10.95 -12.12 -7.47
N ILE A 160 10.01 -12.82 -6.84
CA ILE A 160 10.03 -13.11 -5.39
C ILE A 160 10.30 -14.60 -5.10
N SER A 161 10.52 -15.41 -6.14
CA SER A 161 10.76 -16.86 -6.00
C SER A 161 12.05 -17.20 -5.24
N SER A 162 13.02 -16.28 -5.24
CA SER A 162 14.30 -16.42 -4.53
C SER A 162 14.20 -16.17 -3.02
N LEU A 163 13.01 -15.84 -2.50
CA LEU A 163 12.76 -15.79 -1.06
C LEU A 163 12.83 -17.20 -0.44
N PRO A 164 13.58 -17.40 0.66
CA PRO A 164 13.61 -18.66 1.41
C PRO A 164 12.22 -19.15 1.80
N ALA A 165 11.99 -20.46 1.81
CA ALA A 165 10.67 -21.01 2.17
C ALA A 165 10.27 -20.68 3.62
N ALA A 166 11.24 -20.55 4.53
CA ALA A 166 11.04 -20.24 5.94
C ALA A 166 12.12 -19.27 6.45
N PRO A 167 11.83 -18.45 7.47
CA PRO A 167 12.79 -17.55 8.10
C PRO A 167 13.54 -18.29 9.23
N THR A 168 14.71 -18.84 8.94
CA THR A 168 15.50 -19.66 9.88
C THR A 168 16.74 -18.94 10.42
N GLY A 169 16.86 -17.64 10.16
CA GLY A 169 18.00 -16.81 10.55
C GLY A 169 18.13 -16.67 12.06
N GLN A 170 19.36 -16.41 12.52
CA GLN A 170 19.69 -16.42 13.96
C GLN A 170 19.99 -15.04 14.54
N ALA A 171 19.89 -13.99 13.72
CA ALA A 171 20.15 -12.61 14.12
C ALA A 171 19.36 -11.65 13.24
N THR A 172 19.39 -10.37 13.58
CA THR A 172 18.67 -9.29 12.90
C THR A 172 19.57 -8.05 12.78
N ASP A 173 20.43 -8.04 11.76
CA ASP A 173 21.31 -6.91 11.43
C ASP A 173 20.67 -5.94 10.42
N ILE A 174 19.78 -5.09 10.95
CA ILE A 174 19.05 -4.09 10.14
C ILE A 174 20.01 -3.12 9.45
N GLY A 175 21.07 -2.69 10.14
CA GLY A 175 21.99 -1.70 9.60
C GLY A 175 22.82 -2.25 8.43
N ALA A 176 23.27 -3.51 8.51
CA ALA A 176 23.95 -4.17 7.39
C ALA A 176 23.01 -4.36 6.19
N ALA A 177 21.74 -4.70 6.44
CA ALA A 177 20.73 -4.83 5.41
C ALA A 177 20.46 -3.50 4.68
N LEU A 178 20.32 -2.41 5.43
CA LEU A 178 20.19 -1.07 4.87
C LEU A 178 21.45 -0.63 4.11
N ALA A 179 22.64 -0.90 4.64
CA ALA A 179 23.90 -0.61 3.93
C ALA A 179 23.96 -1.33 2.57
N THR A 180 23.53 -2.59 2.52
CA THR A 180 23.47 -3.37 1.27
C THR A 180 22.43 -2.80 0.30
N ALA A 181 21.29 -2.32 0.80
CA ALA A 181 20.30 -1.66 -0.04
C ALA A 181 20.83 -0.34 -0.64
N LEU A 182 21.55 0.46 0.15
CA LEU A 182 22.22 1.65 -0.36
C LEU A 182 23.29 1.29 -1.40
N ASP A 183 24.06 0.23 -1.19
CA ASP A 183 25.02 -0.26 -2.20
C ASP A 183 24.33 -0.60 -3.53
N VAL A 184 23.12 -1.17 -3.49
CA VAL A 184 22.34 -1.45 -4.71
C VAL A 184 21.89 -0.14 -5.37
N MET A 185 21.45 0.85 -4.59
CA MET A 185 21.00 2.16 -5.10
C MET A 185 22.15 3.09 -5.52
N GLU A 186 23.38 2.85 -5.07
CA GLU A 186 24.54 3.63 -5.50
C GLU A 186 25.16 3.06 -6.79
N ARG A 187 24.71 1.88 -7.23
CA ARG A 187 25.23 1.18 -8.41
C ARG A 187 24.38 1.47 -9.64
N GLY A 188 25.03 2.01 -10.68
CA GLY A 188 24.46 2.14 -12.02
C GLY A 188 23.44 3.27 -12.15
N GLU A 189 22.72 3.28 -13.28
CA GLU A 189 21.64 4.23 -13.52
C GLU A 189 20.39 3.79 -12.77
N ILE A 190 20.15 4.38 -11.61
CA ILE A 190 18.90 4.28 -10.84
C ILE A 190 17.85 5.22 -11.45
N LYS A 191 16.58 4.80 -11.43
CA LYS A 191 15.44 5.59 -11.89
C LYS A 191 15.21 6.75 -10.94
N LYS A 192 14.74 7.89 -11.46
CA LYS A 192 14.45 9.08 -10.65
C LYS A 192 13.50 8.81 -9.47
N ARG A 193 12.59 7.85 -9.61
CA ARG A 193 11.66 7.43 -8.56
C ARG A 193 12.10 6.08 -8.00
N GLY A 194 12.07 5.96 -6.67
CA GLY A 194 12.34 4.68 -6.03
C GLY A 194 12.01 4.65 -4.54
N ALA A 195 11.96 3.44 -4.00
CA ALA A 195 11.68 3.20 -2.59
C ALA A 195 12.49 2.03 -2.05
N VAL A 196 12.97 2.17 -0.81
CA VAL A 196 13.49 1.05 -0.02
C VAL A 196 12.39 0.58 0.92
N LEU A 197 12.00 -0.69 0.79
CA LEU A 197 10.93 -1.31 1.57
C LEU A 197 11.54 -2.33 2.53
N LEU A 198 11.54 -2.03 3.82
CA LEU A 198 12.04 -2.92 4.86
C LEU A 198 10.89 -3.63 5.58
N PHE A 199 10.91 -4.96 5.57
CA PHE A 199 9.95 -5.81 6.27
C PHE A 199 10.66 -6.56 7.40
N THR A 200 10.40 -6.16 8.64
CA THR A 200 10.99 -6.70 9.87
C THR A 200 9.99 -6.57 11.03
N ASP A 201 10.22 -7.27 12.13
CA ASP A 201 9.53 -7.03 13.40
C ASP A 201 10.19 -5.92 14.26
N GLY A 202 11.33 -5.38 13.79
CA GLY A 202 11.95 -4.15 14.29
C GLY A 202 12.94 -4.35 15.44
N GLN A 203 13.23 -5.58 15.84
CA GLN A 203 14.22 -5.86 16.89
C GLN A 203 15.63 -5.91 16.29
N ILE A 204 16.55 -5.11 16.82
CA ILE A 204 17.98 -5.25 16.51
C ILE A 204 18.55 -6.28 17.48
N ASP A 205 18.97 -7.41 16.94
CA ASP A 205 19.64 -8.48 17.68
C ASP A 205 20.74 -9.08 16.79
N THR A 206 21.90 -8.43 16.76
CA THR A 206 23.02 -8.81 15.89
C THR A 206 24.30 -9.03 16.69
N ASN A 207 25.32 -9.56 16.02
CA ASN A 207 26.64 -9.75 16.59
C ASN A 207 27.18 -8.42 17.17
N PRO A 208 27.72 -8.41 18.41
CA PRO A 208 28.30 -7.21 19.02
C PRO A 208 29.43 -6.54 18.23
N SER A 209 30.09 -7.27 17.33
CA SER A 209 31.12 -6.74 16.43
C SER A 209 30.56 -6.00 15.22
N SER A 210 29.25 -6.08 14.97
CA SER A 210 28.61 -5.32 13.89
C SER A 210 28.73 -3.81 14.16
N PRO A 211 29.04 -2.99 13.13
CA PRO A 211 29.01 -1.54 13.25
C PRO A 211 27.60 -0.99 13.52
N TYR A 212 26.58 -1.85 13.48
CA TYR A 212 25.17 -1.55 13.71
C TYR A 212 24.58 -2.30 14.91
N ALA A 213 25.42 -2.85 15.80
CA ALA A 213 25.02 -3.70 16.93
C ALA A 213 23.90 -3.13 17.82
N THR A 214 23.82 -1.81 17.96
CA THR A 214 22.77 -1.11 18.70
C THR A 214 22.34 0.15 17.95
N VAL A 215 21.22 0.75 18.33
CA VAL A 215 20.76 2.04 17.78
C VAL A 215 21.75 3.20 17.99
N ASN A 216 22.69 3.06 18.93
CA ASN A 216 23.70 4.08 19.24
C ASN A 216 25.06 3.78 18.60
N SER A 217 25.18 2.68 17.84
CA SER A 217 26.45 2.31 17.20
C SER A 217 26.89 3.35 16.17
N SER A 218 28.20 3.57 16.04
CA SER A 218 28.76 4.63 15.19
C SER A 218 28.47 4.45 13.69
N GLY A 219 28.17 3.22 13.23
CA GLY A 219 27.87 2.93 11.82
C GLY A 219 26.62 3.66 11.29
N TRP A 220 25.65 3.99 12.15
CA TRP A 220 24.42 4.66 11.75
C TRP A 220 24.64 6.07 11.19
N GLY A 221 25.65 6.79 11.70
CA GLY A 221 25.96 8.16 11.25
C GLY A 221 26.34 8.22 9.77
N PRO A 222 27.40 7.50 9.34
CA PRO A 222 27.77 7.39 7.93
C PRO A 222 26.64 6.83 7.05
N LEU A 223 25.90 5.83 7.53
CA LEU A 223 24.79 5.24 6.78
C LEU A 223 23.68 6.28 6.49
N LYS A 224 23.33 7.10 7.49
CA LYS A 224 22.38 8.20 7.32
C LYS A 224 22.88 9.23 6.31
N GLN A 225 24.16 9.58 6.34
CA GLN A 225 24.75 10.53 5.38
C GLN A 225 24.67 10.02 3.94
N ARG A 226 24.93 8.71 3.72
CA ARG A 226 24.76 8.07 2.41
C ARG A 226 23.32 8.16 1.91
N ALA A 227 22.35 7.84 2.78
CA ALA A 227 20.93 7.92 2.42
C ALA A 227 20.50 9.35 2.05
N VAL A 228 20.95 10.37 2.79
CA VAL A 228 20.67 11.78 2.48
C VAL A 228 21.24 12.16 1.11
N LYS A 229 22.48 11.79 0.81
CA LYS A 229 23.10 12.06 -0.50
C LYS A 229 22.35 11.41 -1.66
N LEU A 230 21.80 10.21 -1.46
CA LEU A 230 20.95 9.56 -2.46
C LEU A 230 19.64 10.31 -2.68
N GLN A 231 19.06 10.88 -1.64
CA GLN A 231 17.85 11.69 -1.73
C GLN A 231 18.06 12.98 -2.55
N ASP A 232 19.26 13.55 -2.53
CA ASP A 232 19.57 14.73 -3.37
C ASP A 232 19.57 14.42 -4.87
N SER A 233 19.71 13.14 -5.25
CA SER A 233 19.75 12.68 -6.65
C SER A 233 18.48 11.93 -7.08
N HIS A 234 17.62 11.54 -6.14
CA HIS A 234 16.46 10.68 -6.38
C HIS A 234 15.24 11.13 -5.57
N ASP A 235 14.05 11.06 -6.17
CA ASP A 235 12.78 11.28 -5.47
C ASP A 235 12.43 10.04 -4.64
N ILE A 236 13.14 9.90 -3.51
CA ILE A 236 12.91 8.85 -2.52
C ILE A 236 11.88 9.41 -1.52
N ALA A 237 10.64 8.96 -1.64
CA ALA A 237 9.58 9.37 -0.74
C ALA A 237 9.82 8.83 0.68
N PRO A 238 9.96 9.67 1.72
CA PRO A 238 9.98 9.20 3.08
C PRO A 238 8.58 8.71 3.47
N TRP A 239 8.44 7.42 3.82
CA TRP A 239 7.17 6.90 4.34
C TRP A 239 6.90 7.52 5.72
N ARG A 240 5.82 8.30 5.82
CA ARG A 240 5.25 8.76 7.09
C ARG A 240 3.85 8.19 7.22
N SER A 241 3.63 7.29 8.17
CA SER A 241 2.27 6.93 8.56
C SER A 241 1.62 8.19 9.15
N ARG A 242 0.49 8.62 8.56
CA ARG A 242 -0.38 9.65 9.15
C ARG A 242 -1.21 9.07 10.28
#